data_AF-A0A834AF05-F1
#
_entry.id   AF-A0A834AF05-F1
#
_cell.length_a   1.000
_cell.length_b   1.000
_cell.length_c   1.000
_cell.angle_alpha   90.00
_cell.angle_beta   90.00
_cell.angle_gamma   90.00
#
_symmetry.space_group_name_H-M   'P 1'
#
loop_
_entity.id
_entity.type
_entity.pdbx_description
1 polymer ?
#
loop_
_entity_poly.entity_id
_entity_poly.type
_entity_poly.pdbx_seq_one_letter_code
_entity_poly.pdbx_strand_id
1 'polypeptide(L)'
;MLNYIGGRTQSMEITKTGSEGKIKEAFKTGPEMQNILRKVAAILQVPVSNLNADLIQVAFFTCSFDLAIKGVKSPWCDVFDTDDAKVLEYLNDLKQYWKRGYGYTINSRSSCILFQDIFQHLDKAVEQKKRSQPVTSPVVLQFGHAETLLPLLSLMGYFKDKEPLTAYNYKEQMHRKFRSGHIVPYASNLIFVLYHCKNAKTPKEEFKVQILLNEKVLPLAHSQETVSLYDDLKNHYKDILQSCHASEECELPKVNNTSDEL
;
A
#
# COMPACT_ATOMS: atom_id res chain seq x y z
N MET A 1 25.64 -3.84 -12.74
CA MET A 1 25.87 -5.13 -12.05
C MET A 1 24.85 -5.20 -10.92
N LEU A 2 23.71 -5.85 -11.15
CA LEU A 2 22.62 -5.98 -10.18
C LEU A 2 22.96 -7.13 -9.23
N ASN A 3 23.39 -6.80 -8.01
CA ASN A 3 23.63 -7.81 -6.99
C ASN A 3 22.30 -8.21 -6.35
N TYR A 4 21.91 -9.46 -6.62
CA TYR A 4 20.74 -10.14 -6.10
C TYR A 4 20.93 -10.41 -4.59
N ILE A 5 20.20 -9.71 -3.73
CA ILE A 5 20.11 -10.01 -2.29
C ILE A 5 19.02 -11.07 -2.11
N GLY A 6 19.30 -12.32 -2.51
CA GLY A 6 18.28 -13.37 -2.67
C GLY A 6 18.09 -14.36 -1.52
N GLY A 7 18.92 -14.31 -0.46
CA GLY A 7 18.99 -15.43 0.49
C GLY A 7 18.39 -15.24 1.89
N ARG A 8 18.14 -14.00 2.34
CA ARG A 8 17.87 -13.71 3.78
C ARG A 8 16.63 -12.87 4.07
N THR A 9 16.02 -12.25 3.06
CA THR A 9 14.66 -11.67 3.13
C THR A 9 13.58 -12.71 3.48
N GLN A 10 13.90 -13.99 3.34
CA GLN A 10 12.98 -15.11 3.44
C GLN A 10 12.44 -15.35 4.87
N SER A 11 13.22 -15.18 5.96
CA SER A 11 12.77 -15.54 7.31
C SER A 11 11.72 -14.59 7.92
N MET A 12 11.88 -13.26 7.73
CA MET A 12 10.84 -12.29 8.10
C MET A 12 9.62 -12.41 7.20
N GLU A 13 9.81 -12.73 5.91
CA GLU A 13 8.70 -13.07 5.03
C GLU A 13 7.96 -14.32 5.52
N ILE A 14 8.65 -15.35 6.02
CA ILE A 14 8.03 -16.60 6.51
C ILE A 14 7.10 -16.33 7.70
N THR A 15 7.54 -15.60 8.74
CA THR A 15 6.70 -15.33 9.92
C THR A 15 5.49 -14.44 9.59
N LYS A 16 5.70 -13.39 8.77
CA LYS A 16 4.60 -12.54 8.26
C LYS A 16 3.62 -13.31 7.40
N THR A 17 4.13 -14.19 6.53
CA THR A 17 3.32 -15.07 5.68
C THR A 17 2.54 -16.07 6.52
N GLY A 18 3.07 -16.49 7.68
CA GLY A 18 2.37 -17.39 8.60
C GLY A 18 1.10 -16.78 9.21
N SER A 19 1.14 -15.54 9.68
CA SER A 19 -0.01 -14.85 10.29
C SER A 19 -0.95 -14.22 9.27
N GLU A 20 -0.44 -13.60 8.19
CA GLU A 20 -1.26 -13.18 7.05
C GLU A 20 -1.98 -14.38 6.43
N GLY A 21 -1.26 -15.48 6.22
CA GLY A 21 -1.81 -16.74 5.75
C GLY A 21 -2.97 -17.19 6.63
N LYS A 22 -2.79 -17.25 7.95
CA LYS A 22 -3.87 -17.61 8.89
C LYS A 22 -5.11 -16.71 8.77
N ILE A 23 -4.92 -15.39 8.69
CA ILE A 23 -6.05 -14.44 8.58
C ILE A 23 -6.79 -14.61 7.25
N LYS A 24 -6.04 -14.73 6.15
CA LYS A 24 -6.62 -14.94 4.83
C LYS A 24 -7.36 -16.27 4.74
N GLU A 25 -6.77 -17.35 5.23
CA GLU A 25 -7.41 -18.68 5.24
C GLU A 25 -8.64 -18.72 6.14
N ALA A 26 -8.63 -18.02 7.28
CA ALA A 26 -9.81 -17.86 8.11
C ALA A 26 -10.94 -17.10 7.37
N PHE A 27 -10.63 -16.06 6.59
CA PHE A 27 -11.64 -15.36 5.81
C PHE A 27 -12.18 -16.19 4.63
N LYS A 28 -11.29 -16.91 3.93
CA LYS A 28 -11.64 -17.82 2.83
C LYS A 28 -12.62 -18.92 3.27
N THR A 29 -12.52 -19.38 4.52
CA THR A 29 -13.41 -20.38 5.11
C THR A 29 -14.61 -19.77 5.84
N GLY A 30 -14.65 -18.44 5.97
CA GLY A 30 -15.70 -17.68 6.64
C GLY A 30 -17.04 -17.62 5.91
N PRO A 31 -18.11 -17.21 6.61
CA PRO A 31 -19.48 -17.25 6.09
C PRO A 31 -19.69 -16.39 4.84
N GLU A 32 -18.98 -15.26 4.73
CA GLU A 32 -19.02 -14.37 3.57
C GLU A 32 -18.59 -15.10 2.30
N MET A 33 -17.45 -15.80 2.33
CA MET A 33 -16.95 -16.56 1.18
C MET A 33 -17.79 -17.81 0.91
N GLN A 34 -18.32 -18.47 1.93
CA GLN A 34 -19.23 -19.61 1.77
C GLN A 34 -20.56 -19.22 1.09
N ASN A 35 -21.04 -17.99 1.29
CA ASN A 35 -22.19 -17.47 0.55
C ASN A 35 -21.89 -17.33 -0.95
N ILE A 36 -20.72 -16.78 -1.31
CA ILE A 36 -20.30 -16.64 -2.71
C ILE A 36 -20.15 -18.01 -3.37
N LEU A 37 -19.49 -18.95 -2.70
CA LEU A 37 -19.32 -20.32 -3.21
C LEU A 37 -20.66 -20.96 -3.58
N ARG A 38 -21.68 -20.82 -2.72
CA ARG A 38 -23.03 -21.33 -2.99
C ARG A 38 -23.71 -20.62 -4.17
N LYS A 39 -23.62 -19.28 -4.24
CA LYS A 39 -24.17 -18.50 -5.36
C LYS A 39 -23.53 -18.90 -6.69
N VAL A 40 -22.20 -18.92 -6.75
CA VAL A 40 -21.45 -19.23 -7.97
C VAL A 40 -21.68 -20.68 -8.40
N ALA A 41 -21.71 -21.62 -7.47
CA ALA A 41 -22.04 -23.02 -7.77
C ALA A 41 -23.44 -23.15 -8.41
N ALA A 42 -24.42 -22.41 -7.91
CA ALA A 42 -25.78 -22.40 -8.48
C ALA A 42 -25.81 -21.80 -9.88
N ILE A 43 -25.11 -20.69 -10.12
CA ILE A 43 -25.01 -20.05 -11.44
C ILE A 43 -24.34 -20.98 -12.46
N LEU A 44 -23.24 -21.63 -12.07
CA LEU A 44 -22.47 -22.53 -12.93
C LEU A 44 -23.08 -23.94 -13.03
N GLN A 45 -24.11 -24.25 -12.25
CA GLN A 45 -24.75 -25.57 -12.16
C GLN A 45 -23.76 -26.71 -11.81
N VAL A 46 -22.86 -26.44 -10.87
CA VAL A 46 -21.86 -27.42 -10.38
C VAL A 46 -22.03 -27.68 -8.88
N PRO A 47 -21.58 -28.83 -8.35
CA PRO A 47 -21.53 -29.06 -6.92
C PRO A 47 -20.64 -28.03 -6.21
N VAL A 48 -21.08 -27.52 -5.05
CA VAL A 48 -20.29 -26.59 -4.23
C VAL A 48 -18.92 -27.18 -3.84
N SER A 49 -18.85 -28.51 -3.65
CA SER A 49 -17.61 -29.24 -3.36
C SER A 49 -16.55 -29.13 -4.45
N ASN A 50 -16.92 -28.75 -5.67
CA ASN A 50 -15.99 -28.57 -6.78
C ASN A 50 -15.36 -27.18 -6.79
N LEU A 51 -15.82 -26.27 -5.92
CA LEU A 51 -15.33 -24.90 -5.81
C LEU A 51 -14.59 -24.69 -4.49
N ASN A 52 -13.66 -23.75 -4.50
CA ASN A 52 -13.02 -23.23 -3.30
C ASN A 52 -12.76 -21.73 -3.46
N ALA A 53 -12.41 -21.06 -2.37
CA ALA A 53 -12.20 -19.61 -2.37
C ALA A 53 -11.11 -19.14 -3.36
N ASP A 54 -10.12 -19.99 -3.66
CA ASP A 54 -9.07 -19.65 -4.63
C ASP A 54 -9.59 -19.70 -6.08
N LEU A 55 -10.39 -20.69 -6.44
CA LEU A 55 -11.07 -20.75 -7.75
C LEU A 55 -12.02 -19.55 -7.93
N ILE A 56 -12.74 -19.17 -6.88
CA ILE A 56 -13.62 -17.99 -6.89
C ILE A 56 -12.80 -16.71 -7.14
N GLN A 57 -11.68 -16.52 -6.46
CA GLN A 57 -10.79 -15.38 -6.69
C GLN A 57 -10.23 -15.39 -8.12
N VAL A 58 -9.82 -16.55 -8.65
CA VAL A 58 -9.32 -16.67 -10.03
C VAL A 58 -10.39 -16.25 -11.03
N ALA A 59 -11.65 -16.69 -10.86
CA ALA A 59 -12.76 -16.27 -11.71
C ALA A 59 -12.99 -14.75 -11.64
N PHE A 60 -12.99 -14.20 -10.43
CA PHE A 60 -13.13 -12.74 -10.22
C PHE A 60 -12.00 -11.94 -10.86
N PHE A 61 -10.75 -12.38 -10.69
CA PHE A 61 -9.61 -11.72 -11.30
C PHE A 61 -9.58 -11.87 -12.81
N THR A 62 -10.05 -12.99 -13.36
CA THR A 62 -10.18 -13.18 -14.81
C THR A 62 -11.09 -12.12 -15.42
N CYS A 63 -12.25 -11.86 -14.79
CA CYS A 63 -13.10 -10.72 -15.17
C CYS A 63 -12.32 -9.39 -15.12
N SER A 64 -11.64 -9.12 -14.01
CA SER A 64 -10.91 -7.86 -13.84
C SER A 64 -9.81 -7.65 -14.88
N PHE A 65 -9.07 -8.70 -15.24
CA PHE A 65 -7.98 -8.63 -16.21
C PHE A 65 -8.49 -8.53 -17.64
N ASP A 66 -9.54 -9.28 -18.01
CA ASP A 66 -10.16 -9.13 -19.33
C ASP A 66 -10.67 -7.69 -19.54
N LEU A 67 -11.29 -7.10 -18.52
CA LEU A 67 -11.73 -5.71 -18.58
C LEU A 67 -10.55 -4.74 -18.67
N ALA A 68 -9.58 -4.84 -17.76
CA ALA A 68 -8.48 -3.88 -17.67
C ALA A 68 -7.51 -3.95 -18.85
N ILE A 69 -7.25 -5.13 -19.38
CA ILE A 69 -6.24 -5.36 -20.42
C ILE A 69 -6.86 -5.32 -21.82
N LYS A 70 -8.05 -5.91 -22.00
CA LYS A 70 -8.68 -6.05 -23.32
C LYS A 70 -9.86 -5.10 -23.53
N GLY A 71 -10.33 -4.43 -22.48
CA GLY A 71 -11.56 -3.63 -22.55
C GLY A 71 -12.83 -4.48 -22.71
N VAL A 72 -12.76 -5.79 -22.39
CA VAL A 72 -13.86 -6.73 -22.61
C VAL A 72 -14.48 -7.11 -21.28
N LYS A 73 -15.80 -6.95 -21.18
CA LYS A 73 -16.57 -7.54 -20.08
C LYS A 73 -16.70 -9.05 -20.31
N SER A 74 -15.88 -9.82 -19.63
CA SER A 74 -15.88 -11.28 -19.68
C SER A 74 -17.17 -11.85 -19.06
N PRO A 75 -17.71 -13.00 -19.51
CA PRO A 75 -18.82 -13.69 -18.83
C PRO A 75 -18.52 -14.00 -17.36
N TRP A 76 -17.24 -14.12 -16.98
CA TRP A 76 -16.82 -14.23 -15.59
C TRP A 76 -17.27 -13.06 -14.71
N CYS A 77 -17.50 -11.88 -15.29
CA CYS A 77 -18.02 -10.73 -14.59
C CYS A 77 -19.50 -10.88 -14.21
N ASP A 78 -20.28 -11.65 -14.97
CA ASP A 78 -21.72 -11.84 -14.73
C ASP A 78 -22.01 -12.90 -13.66
N VAL A 79 -20.96 -13.63 -13.24
CA VAL A 79 -21.02 -14.61 -12.14
C VAL A 79 -21.06 -13.94 -10.76
N PHE A 80 -20.69 -12.67 -10.67
CA PHE A 80 -20.57 -11.94 -9.40
C PHE A 80 -21.47 -10.71 -9.37
N ASP A 81 -22.19 -10.53 -8.27
CA ASP A 81 -22.88 -9.28 -7.99
C ASP A 81 -21.97 -8.28 -7.24
N THR A 82 -22.51 -7.08 -6.98
CA THR A 82 -21.74 -6.02 -6.30
C THR A 82 -21.39 -6.38 -4.85
N ASP A 83 -22.22 -7.17 -4.17
CA ASP A 83 -21.94 -7.56 -2.78
C ASP A 83 -20.89 -8.68 -2.72
N ASP A 84 -20.92 -9.60 -3.68
CA ASP A 84 -19.86 -10.58 -3.87
C ASP A 84 -18.51 -9.88 -4.15
N ALA A 85 -18.53 -8.86 -5.02
CA ALA A 85 -17.34 -8.06 -5.32
C ALA A 85 -16.77 -7.33 -4.09
N LYS A 86 -17.61 -6.81 -3.18
CA LYS A 86 -17.14 -6.17 -1.92
C LYS A 86 -16.47 -7.16 -0.98
N VAL A 87 -16.97 -8.39 -0.90
CA VAL A 87 -16.35 -9.46 -0.10
C VAL A 87 -14.99 -9.86 -0.69
N LEU A 88 -14.91 -9.99 -2.02
CA LEU A 88 -13.66 -10.32 -2.72
C LEU A 88 -12.65 -9.16 -2.65
N GLU A 89 -13.11 -7.91 -2.71
CA GLU A 89 -12.31 -6.71 -2.43
C GLU A 89 -11.73 -6.78 -1.01
N TYR A 90 -12.54 -7.13 -0.01
CA TYR A 90 -12.08 -7.25 1.37
C TYR A 90 -11.05 -8.37 1.57
N LEU A 91 -11.23 -9.51 0.90
CA LEU A 91 -10.24 -10.59 0.90
C LEU A 91 -8.89 -10.12 0.34
N ASN A 92 -8.90 -9.34 -0.75
CA ASN A 92 -7.68 -8.74 -1.30
C ASN A 92 -7.09 -7.68 -0.35
N ASP A 93 -7.93 -6.86 0.28
CA ASP A 93 -7.49 -5.86 1.25
C ASP A 93 -6.84 -6.49 2.47
N LEU A 94 -7.34 -7.62 2.97
CA LEU A 94 -6.69 -8.37 4.05
C LEU A 94 -5.26 -8.75 3.68
N LYS A 95 -5.06 -9.32 2.49
CA LYS A 95 -3.72 -9.67 1.99
C LYS A 95 -2.81 -8.44 1.95
N GLN A 96 -3.28 -7.33 1.37
CA GLN A 96 -2.48 -6.12 1.21
C GLN A 96 -2.21 -5.43 2.54
N TYR A 97 -3.19 -5.36 3.43
CA TYR A 97 -3.09 -4.78 4.77
C TYR A 97 -2.01 -5.50 5.58
N TRP A 98 -2.07 -6.84 5.64
CA TRP A 98 -1.16 -7.61 6.46
C TRP A 98 0.24 -7.74 5.87
N LYS A 99 0.35 -7.83 4.54
CA LYS A 99 1.64 -8.06 3.87
C LYS A 99 2.39 -6.78 3.51
N ARG A 100 1.68 -5.70 3.20
CA ARG A 100 2.25 -4.47 2.60
C ARG A 100 1.82 -3.18 3.32
N GLY A 101 0.73 -3.21 4.09
CA GLY A 101 0.22 -2.07 4.84
C GLY A 101 0.48 -2.19 6.34
N TYR A 102 -0.55 -1.88 7.12
CA TYR A 102 -0.49 -1.70 8.58
C TYR A 102 -0.41 -2.98 9.42
N GLY A 103 -0.32 -4.17 8.82
CA GLY A 103 -0.22 -5.42 9.59
C GLY A 103 1.03 -5.54 10.45
N TYR A 104 2.17 -5.03 9.98
CA TYR A 104 3.44 -5.05 10.70
C TYR A 104 4.20 -3.74 10.49
N THR A 105 4.83 -3.22 11.54
CA THR A 105 5.61 -1.96 11.49
C THR A 105 6.69 -1.99 10.39
N ILE A 106 7.36 -3.13 10.22
CA ILE A 106 8.39 -3.32 9.21
C ILE A 106 7.85 -3.19 7.77
N ASN A 107 6.55 -3.40 7.53
CA ASN A 107 5.98 -3.20 6.19
C ASN A 107 6.17 -1.75 5.76
N SER A 108 5.68 -0.77 6.54
CA SER A 108 5.84 0.64 6.20
C SER A 108 7.30 1.09 6.28
N ARG A 109 8.06 0.63 7.29
CA ARG A 109 9.48 0.96 7.45
C ARG A 109 10.35 0.55 6.26
N SER A 110 9.97 -0.51 5.54
CA SER A 110 10.69 -0.92 4.32
C SER A 110 10.77 0.17 3.24
N SER A 111 9.89 1.17 3.26
CA SER A 111 9.89 2.31 2.33
C SER A 111 10.63 3.55 2.85
N CYS A 112 11.29 3.47 4.00
CA CYS A 112 11.91 4.66 4.59
C CYS A 112 13.04 5.24 3.72
N ILE A 113 13.80 4.39 3.01
CA ILE A 113 14.88 4.82 2.10
C ILE A 113 14.31 5.59 0.91
N LEU A 114 13.23 5.07 0.31
CA LEU A 114 12.50 5.76 -0.76
C LEU A 114 11.97 7.11 -0.26
N PHE A 115 11.45 7.14 0.96
CA PHE A 115 10.93 8.36 1.56
C PHE A 115 12.04 9.41 1.82
N GLN A 116 13.21 8.98 2.28
CA GLN A 116 14.38 9.85 2.41
C GLN A 116 14.82 10.41 1.05
N ASP A 117 14.89 9.56 0.03
CA ASP A 117 15.29 9.95 -1.33
C ASP A 117 14.37 11.06 -1.89
N ILE A 118 13.04 10.90 -1.73
CA ILE A 118 12.06 11.94 -2.11
C ILE A 118 12.40 13.28 -1.45
N PHE A 119 12.64 13.30 -0.12
CA PHE A 119 12.97 14.53 0.59
C PHE A 119 14.35 15.10 0.22
N GLN A 120 15.33 14.26 -0.11
CA GLN A 120 16.64 14.72 -0.60
C GLN A 120 16.50 15.47 -1.92
N HIS A 121 15.65 14.99 -2.83
CA HIS A 121 15.36 15.68 -4.08
C HIS A 121 14.65 17.02 -3.85
N LEU A 122 13.67 17.07 -2.94
CA LEU A 122 12.97 18.31 -2.57
C LEU A 122 13.93 19.31 -1.91
N ASP A 123 14.77 18.87 -0.97
CA ASP A 123 15.78 19.68 -0.29
C ASP A 123 16.75 20.32 -1.29
N LYS A 124 17.28 19.51 -2.22
CA LYS A 124 18.20 19.99 -3.26
C LYS A 124 17.54 21.07 -4.13
N ALA A 125 16.27 20.91 -4.48
CA ALA A 125 15.54 21.92 -5.26
C ALA A 125 15.35 23.22 -4.47
N VAL A 126 15.00 23.14 -3.18
CA VAL A 126 14.89 24.29 -2.27
C VAL A 126 16.24 25.02 -2.15
N GLU A 127 17.33 24.29 -1.91
CA GLU A 127 18.68 24.87 -1.77
C GLU A 127 19.13 25.58 -3.05
N GLN A 128 18.92 24.96 -4.22
CA GLN A 128 19.26 25.56 -5.51
C GLN A 128 18.47 26.85 -5.72
N LYS A 129 17.16 26.87 -5.41
CA LYS A 129 16.36 28.09 -5.51
C LYS A 129 16.80 29.18 -4.53
N LYS A 130 17.09 28.85 -3.28
CA LYS A 130 17.63 29.81 -2.29
C LYS A 130 18.96 30.42 -2.74
N ARG A 131 19.79 29.68 -3.47
CA ARG A 131 21.05 30.17 -4.07
C ARG A 131 20.87 30.88 -5.42
N SER A 132 19.63 31.13 -5.85
CA SER A 132 19.32 31.68 -7.18
C SER A 132 19.89 30.85 -8.35
N GLN A 133 20.04 29.54 -8.14
CA GLN A 133 20.51 28.59 -9.15
C GLN A 133 19.33 27.94 -9.89
N PRO A 134 19.53 27.52 -11.16
CA PRO A 134 18.55 26.68 -11.84
C PRO A 134 18.39 25.34 -11.11
N VAL A 135 17.15 24.84 -11.05
CA VAL A 135 16.88 23.53 -10.46
C VAL A 135 17.35 22.47 -11.45
N THR A 136 18.32 21.66 -11.03
CA THR A 136 18.98 20.66 -11.89
C THR A 136 18.09 19.48 -12.24
N SER A 137 17.13 19.14 -11.39
CA SER A 137 16.20 18.02 -11.60
C SER A 137 14.78 18.49 -11.29
N PRO A 138 14.14 19.26 -12.19
CA PRO A 138 12.81 19.82 -11.94
C PRO A 138 11.71 18.76 -11.91
N VAL A 139 11.97 17.58 -12.49
CA VAL A 139 11.09 16.42 -12.49
C VAL A 139 11.92 15.19 -12.17
N VAL A 140 11.44 14.35 -11.25
CA VAL A 140 12.03 13.07 -10.88
C VAL A 140 10.94 12.02 -11.05
N LEU A 141 11.17 11.04 -11.93
CA LEU A 141 10.21 9.99 -12.23
C LEU A 141 10.76 8.66 -11.70
N GLN A 142 10.00 8.02 -10.81
CA GLN A 142 10.33 6.72 -10.25
C GLN A 142 9.20 5.74 -10.56
N PHE A 143 9.57 4.55 -11.03
CA PHE A 143 8.63 3.50 -11.40
C PHE A 143 8.86 2.30 -10.49
N GLY A 144 7.77 1.82 -9.91
CA GLY A 144 7.78 0.69 -8.99
C GLY A 144 6.49 -0.10 -9.10
N HIS A 145 6.22 -0.91 -8.09
CA HIS A 145 5.03 -1.73 -8.01
C HIS A 145 4.04 -1.16 -6.99
N ALA A 146 2.79 -1.66 -7.01
CA ALA A 146 1.81 -1.37 -5.97
C ALA A 146 2.38 -1.73 -4.58
N GLU A 147 3.17 -2.80 -4.51
CA GLU A 147 3.88 -3.27 -3.32
C GLU A 147 5.01 -2.35 -2.85
N THR A 148 5.38 -1.31 -3.61
CA THR A 148 6.32 -0.25 -3.20
C THR A 148 5.56 1.00 -2.76
N LEU A 149 4.50 1.36 -3.47
CA LEU A 149 3.71 2.56 -3.19
C LEU A 149 2.86 2.42 -1.92
N LEU A 150 2.24 1.25 -1.71
CA LEU A 150 1.36 1.02 -0.56
C LEU A 150 2.10 1.08 0.80
N PRO A 151 3.30 0.49 0.96
CA PRO A 151 4.07 0.69 2.18
C PRO A 151 4.54 2.14 2.38
N LEU A 152 4.89 2.87 1.33
CA LEU A 152 5.23 4.30 1.39
C LEU A 152 4.06 5.15 1.92
N LEU A 153 2.86 4.95 1.36
CA LEU A 153 1.64 5.62 1.85
C LEU A 153 1.34 5.25 3.30
N SER A 154 1.57 3.99 3.67
CA SER A 154 1.40 3.52 5.05
C SER A 154 2.40 4.18 6.00
N LEU A 155 3.66 4.35 5.58
CA LEU A 155 4.72 5.05 6.31
C LEU A 155 4.37 6.52 6.53
N MET A 156 3.78 7.16 5.53
CA MET A 156 3.29 8.53 5.58
C MET A 156 2.02 8.69 6.44
N GLY A 157 1.41 7.59 6.90
CA GLY A 157 0.25 7.59 7.79
C GLY A 157 -1.12 7.61 7.08
N TYR A 158 -1.17 7.36 5.77
CA TYR A 158 -2.41 7.41 4.99
C TYR A 158 -3.24 6.12 5.06
N PHE A 159 -4.56 6.28 5.06
CA PHE A 159 -5.53 5.18 4.99
C PHE A 159 -5.49 4.20 6.17
N LYS A 160 -4.99 4.65 7.34
CA LYS A 160 -5.02 3.86 8.56
C LYS A 160 -6.44 3.81 9.14
N ASP A 161 -6.98 2.60 9.24
CA ASP A 161 -8.23 2.34 9.94
C ASP A 161 -8.07 2.46 11.46
N LYS A 162 -9.19 2.71 12.15
CA LYS A 162 -9.22 2.75 13.62
C LYS A 162 -8.92 1.37 14.20
N GLU A 163 -9.60 0.35 13.68
CA GLU A 163 -9.39 -1.05 14.04
C GLU A 163 -8.70 -1.78 12.87
N PRO A 164 -7.78 -2.72 13.15
CA PRO A 164 -7.16 -3.52 12.10
C PRO A 164 -8.19 -4.32 11.28
N LEU A 165 -7.89 -4.54 10.00
CA LEU A 165 -8.66 -5.47 9.18
C LEU A 165 -8.35 -6.90 9.64
N THR A 166 -9.38 -7.69 9.89
CA THR A 166 -9.28 -9.08 10.33
C THR A 166 -10.22 -9.98 9.53
N ALA A 167 -10.07 -11.29 9.69
CA ALA A 167 -10.96 -12.28 9.07
C ALA A 167 -12.41 -12.22 9.57
N TYR A 168 -12.70 -11.48 10.65
CA TYR A 168 -13.97 -11.58 11.36
C TYR A 168 -14.76 -10.27 11.42
N ASN A 169 -14.20 -9.16 10.90
CA ASN A 169 -14.80 -7.83 11.02
C ASN A 169 -15.18 -7.20 9.67
N TYR A 170 -15.49 -8.02 8.65
CA TYR A 170 -15.90 -7.51 7.34
C TYR A 170 -17.10 -6.54 7.43
N LYS A 171 -18.11 -6.88 8.24
CA LYS A 171 -19.34 -6.08 8.38
C LYS A 171 -19.07 -4.72 9.04
N GLU A 172 -18.17 -4.69 10.01
CA GLU A 172 -17.73 -3.47 10.69
C GLU A 172 -16.81 -2.63 9.78
N GLN A 173 -16.11 -3.26 8.83
CA GLN A 173 -15.16 -2.64 7.92
C GLN A 173 -15.75 -2.29 6.54
N MET A 174 -17.08 -2.19 6.43
CA MET A 174 -17.75 -1.77 5.20
C MET A 174 -17.33 -0.37 4.74
N HIS A 175 -16.99 0.52 5.68
CA HIS A 175 -16.52 1.89 5.42
C HIS A 175 -15.04 2.10 5.76
N ARG A 176 -14.25 1.02 5.72
CA ARG A 176 -12.79 1.08 5.93
C ARG A 176 -12.12 2.09 5.00
N LYS A 177 -11.07 2.73 5.51
CA LYS A 177 -10.17 3.60 4.76
C LYS A 177 -9.19 2.79 3.92
N PHE A 178 -8.72 1.65 4.43
CA PHE A 178 -7.79 0.80 3.71
C PHE A 178 -8.52 -0.02 2.64
N ARG A 179 -8.61 0.54 1.44
CA ARG A 179 -9.13 -0.11 0.22
C ARG A 179 -8.05 -0.13 -0.86
N SER A 180 -7.31 -1.22 -0.94
CA SER A 180 -6.12 -1.33 -1.78
C SER A 180 -6.41 -1.05 -3.26
N GLY A 181 -7.58 -1.48 -3.77
CA GLY A 181 -8.01 -1.19 -5.14
C GLY A 181 -8.25 0.30 -5.44
N HIS A 182 -8.52 1.13 -4.43
CA HIS A 182 -8.66 2.58 -4.58
C HIS A 182 -7.35 3.34 -4.32
N ILE A 183 -6.48 2.76 -3.48
CA ILE A 183 -5.20 3.36 -3.09
C ILE A 183 -4.17 3.13 -4.21
N VAL A 184 -3.99 1.87 -4.62
CA VAL A 184 -3.00 1.43 -5.61
C VAL A 184 -3.64 0.67 -6.79
N PRO A 185 -4.59 1.26 -7.53
CA PRO A 185 -5.06 0.68 -8.79
C PRO A 185 -3.93 0.55 -9.83
N TYR A 186 -4.24 -0.07 -10.97
CA TYR A 186 -3.38 0.00 -12.14
C TYR A 186 -3.05 1.45 -12.49
N ALA A 187 -1.78 1.69 -12.86
CA ALA A 187 -1.23 3.02 -13.13
C ALA A 187 -1.33 4.02 -11.96
N SER A 188 -1.44 3.53 -10.72
CA SER A 188 -1.38 4.39 -9.54
C SER A 188 -0.08 5.19 -9.45
N ASN A 189 -0.19 6.41 -8.96
CA ASN A 189 0.91 7.38 -8.89
C ASN A 189 0.77 8.25 -7.65
N LEU A 190 1.91 8.63 -7.07
CA LEU A 190 2.03 9.56 -5.96
C LEU A 190 2.99 10.66 -6.36
N ILE A 191 2.52 11.91 -6.29
CA ILE A 191 3.26 13.08 -6.77
C ILE A 191 3.44 14.05 -5.63
N PHE A 192 4.68 14.47 -5.39
CA PHE A 192 5.02 15.60 -4.52
C PHE A 192 5.30 16.82 -5.40
N VAL A 193 4.50 17.86 -5.26
CA VAL A 193 4.66 19.12 -6.00
C VAL A 193 5.23 20.17 -5.06
N LEU A 194 6.44 20.64 -5.34
CA LEU A 194 7.10 21.73 -4.63
C LEU A 194 6.88 23.05 -5.37
N TYR A 195 6.27 24.01 -4.69
CA TYR A 195 6.03 25.35 -5.20
C TYR A 195 7.05 26.34 -4.64
N HIS A 196 7.52 27.26 -5.48
CA HIS A 196 8.25 28.47 -5.07
C HIS A 196 7.31 29.67 -5.16
N CYS A 197 6.97 30.27 -4.02
CA CYS A 197 6.02 31.36 -3.91
C CYS A 197 6.72 32.72 -3.99
N LYS A 198 6.69 33.37 -5.16
CA LYS A 198 7.32 34.69 -5.38
C LYS A 198 6.80 35.81 -4.46
N ASN A 199 5.54 35.72 -4.03
CA ASN A 199 4.87 36.73 -3.20
C ASN A 199 4.77 36.31 -1.72
N ALA A 200 5.71 35.47 -1.26
CA ALA A 200 5.77 35.05 0.14
C ALA A 200 6.02 36.27 1.04
N LYS A 201 5.26 36.38 2.14
CA LYS A 201 5.42 37.48 3.11
C LYS A 201 6.50 37.18 4.13
N THR A 202 6.79 35.89 4.34
CA THR A 202 7.84 35.42 5.24
C THR A 202 8.76 34.41 4.53
N PRO A 203 10.02 34.25 4.97
CA PRO A 203 10.92 33.26 4.40
C PRO A 203 10.38 31.81 4.46
N LYS A 204 9.53 31.50 5.45
CA LYS A 204 8.92 30.16 5.59
C LYS A 204 7.84 29.90 4.53
N GLU A 205 7.17 30.94 4.06
CA GLU A 205 6.12 30.85 3.04
C GLU A 205 6.68 30.71 1.62
N GLU A 206 8.00 30.83 1.46
CA GLU A 206 8.68 30.77 0.16
C GLU A 206 8.50 29.42 -0.53
N PHE A 207 8.42 28.33 0.25
CA PHE A 207 8.27 26.97 -0.27
C PHE A 207 7.05 26.27 0.32
N LYS A 208 6.20 25.76 -0.58
CA LYS A 208 5.01 24.99 -0.23
C LYS A 208 5.00 23.66 -0.95
N VAL A 209 4.35 22.68 -0.35
CA VAL A 209 4.25 21.33 -0.90
C VAL A 209 2.80 20.88 -0.94
N GLN A 210 2.44 20.22 -2.04
CA GLN A 210 1.17 19.53 -2.23
C GLN A 210 1.44 18.08 -2.64
N ILE A 211 0.59 17.17 -2.17
CA ILE A 211 0.68 15.76 -2.51
C ILE A 211 -0.54 15.39 -3.35
N LEU A 212 -0.34 14.63 -4.42
CA LEU A 212 -1.42 14.06 -5.22
C LEU A 212 -1.27 12.54 -5.24
N LEU A 213 -2.40 11.84 -5.10
CA LEU A 213 -2.49 10.39 -5.26
C LEU A 213 -3.51 10.09 -6.36
N ASN A 214 -3.10 9.35 -7.38
CA ASN A 214 -3.92 9.03 -8.55
C ASN A 214 -4.53 10.32 -9.14
N GLU A 215 -3.65 11.30 -9.39
CA GLU A 215 -3.97 12.62 -9.96
C GLU A 215 -4.95 13.49 -9.16
N LYS A 216 -5.30 13.07 -7.93
CA LYS A 216 -6.19 13.82 -7.05
C LYS A 216 -5.39 14.39 -5.88
N VAL A 217 -5.69 15.63 -5.52
CA VAL A 217 -5.11 16.27 -4.34
C VAL A 217 -5.38 15.40 -3.12
N LEU A 218 -4.31 14.99 -2.44
CA LEU A 218 -4.34 14.16 -1.24
C LEU A 218 -4.18 15.08 -0.01
N PRO A 219 -5.23 15.28 0.80
CA PRO A 219 -5.14 16.06 2.02
C PRO A 219 -4.12 15.45 2.98
N LEU A 220 -3.27 16.27 3.59
CA LEU A 220 -2.18 15.82 4.46
C LEU A 220 -2.72 15.02 5.65
N ALA A 221 -2.16 13.84 5.89
CA ALA A 221 -2.68 12.90 6.89
C ALA A 221 -2.83 13.52 8.30
N HIS A 222 -1.90 14.39 8.71
CA HIS A 222 -1.86 14.98 10.05
C HIS A 222 -2.72 16.24 10.24
N SER A 223 -3.00 16.99 9.17
CA SER A 223 -3.70 18.30 9.26
C SER A 223 -4.99 18.38 8.45
N GLN A 224 -5.20 17.47 7.49
CA GLN A 224 -6.27 17.51 6.49
C GLN A 224 -6.22 18.71 5.54
N GLU A 225 -5.15 19.51 5.60
CA GLU A 225 -4.89 20.60 4.65
C GLU A 225 -4.41 20.05 3.31
N THR A 226 -4.68 20.76 2.23
CA THR A 226 -4.29 20.34 0.87
C THR A 226 -2.89 20.81 0.46
N VAL A 227 -2.32 21.75 1.21
CA VAL A 227 -1.00 22.35 1.00
C VAL A 227 -0.38 22.60 2.37
N SER A 228 0.93 22.40 2.50
CA SER A 228 1.68 22.79 3.70
C SER A 228 2.94 23.56 3.34
N LEU A 229 3.50 24.28 4.31
CA LEU A 229 4.87 24.78 4.20
C LEU A 229 5.81 23.57 4.10
N TYR A 230 6.81 23.67 3.22
CA TYR A 230 7.73 22.56 3.01
C TYR A 230 8.46 22.17 4.31
N ASP A 231 8.91 23.18 5.08
CA ASP A 231 9.59 22.95 6.36
C ASP A 231 8.67 22.29 7.40
N ASP A 232 7.39 22.63 7.44
CA ASP A 232 6.43 22.03 8.37
C ASP A 232 6.19 20.55 8.03
N LEU A 233 6.04 20.22 6.74
CA LEU A 233 5.93 18.82 6.29
C LEU A 233 7.19 18.03 6.63
N LYS A 234 8.37 18.60 6.38
CA LYS A 234 9.66 17.96 6.70
C LYS A 234 9.82 17.72 8.19
N ASN A 235 9.46 18.71 9.01
CA ASN A 235 9.51 18.60 10.46
C ASN A 235 8.52 17.55 10.99
N HIS A 236 7.31 17.46 10.43
CA HIS A 236 6.35 16.44 10.80
C HIS A 236 6.89 15.01 10.62
N TYR A 237 7.67 14.78 9.56
CA TYR A 237 8.26 13.47 9.28
C TYR A 237 9.74 13.34 9.71
N LYS A 238 10.25 14.27 10.52
CA LYS A 238 11.66 14.32 10.96
C LYS A 238 12.14 12.96 11.49
N ASP A 239 11.36 12.33 12.35
CA ASP A 239 11.77 11.08 13.00
C ASP A 239 11.97 9.97 11.98
N ILE A 240 11.11 9.87 10.96
CA ILE A 240 11.25 8.89 9.86
C ILE A 240 12.50 9.22 9.03
N LEU A 241 12.70 10.50 8.71
CA LEU A 241 13.84 10.94 7.90
C LEU A 241 15.18 10.75 8.61
N GLN A 242 15.21 10.80 9.94
CA GLN A 242 16.43 10.63 10.75
C GLN A 242 16.68 9.19 11.20
N SER A 243 15.65 8.39 11.44
CA SER A 243 15.75 7.02 11.99
C SER A 243 15.82 5.92 10.93
N CYS A 244 15.85 6.25 9.64
CA CYS A 244 15.87 5.24 8.60
C CYS A 244 17.28 4.71 8.34
N HIS A 245 17.56 3.54 8.90
CA HIS A 245 18.79 2.77 8.68
C HIS A 245 18.45 1.44 8.01
N ALA A 246 18.71 1.32 6.70
CA ALA A 246 18.35 0.13 5.91
C ALA A 246 18.92 -1.18 6.47
N SER A 247 20.13 -1.12 7.04
CA SER A 247 20.81 -2.28 7.64
C SER A 247 20.07 -2.78 8.88
N GLU A 248 19.62 -1.87 9.76
CA GLU A 248 18.98 -2.21 11.03
C GLU A 248 17.52 -2.64 10.84
N GLU A 249 16.79 -1.98 9.94
CA GLU A 249 15.38 -2.29 9.67
C GLU A 249 15.21 -3.66 8.97
N CYS A 250 16.20 -4.07 8.17
CA CYS A 250 16.18 -5.35 7.46
C CYS A 250 17.04 -6.44 8.14
N GLU A 251 17.64 -6.14 9.30
CA GLU A 251 18.45 -7.11 10.03
C GLU A 251 17.56 -8.21 10.60
N LEU A 252 17.86 -9.45 10.23
CA LEU A 252 17.15 -10.60 10.79
C LEU A 252 17.57 -10.82 12.25
N PRO A 253 16.64 -11.28 13.12
CA PRO A 253 17.02 -11.80 14.42
C PRO A 253 18.08 -12.90 14.26
N LYS A 254 19.16 -12.83 15.03
CA LYS A 254 20.13 -13.92 15.11
C LYS A 254 19.42 -15.12 15.74
N VAL A 255 19.14 -16.16 14.95
CA VAL A 255 18.62 -17.42 15.48
C VAL A 255 19.75 -18.07 16.28
N ASN A 256 19.66 -18.00 17.61
CA ASN A 256 20.43 -18.89 18.47
C ASN A 256 19.84 -20.29 18.30
N ASN A 257 20.54 -21.15 17.56
CA ASN A 257 20.30 -22.59 17.62
C ASN A 257 20.77 -23.08 19.00
N THR A 258 19.95 -22.90 20.03
CA THR A 258 19.99 -23.78 21.19
C THR A 258 19.15 -25.00 20.84
N SER A 259 19.84 -26.01 20.31
CA SER A 259 19.43 -27.39 20.46
C SER A 259 19.38 -27.71 21.94
N ASP A 260 18.23 -27.57 22.59
CA ASP A 260 17.99 -28.08 23.94
C ASP A 260 16.57 -28.66 24.02
N GLU A 261 16.53 -29.99 23.99
CA GLU A 261 15.68 -30.93 24.74
C GLU A 261 14.23 -30.53 25.11
N LEU A 262 13.25 -31.15 24.40
CA LEU A 262 12.28 -32.15 24.92
C LEU A 262 11.21 -32.47 23.86
#